data_AF-A0A532ATY8-F1
#
_entry.id   AF-A0A532ATY8-F1
#
_cell.length_a   1.000
_cell.length_b   1.000
_cell.length_c   1.000
_cell.angle_alpha   90.00
_cell.angle_beta   90.00
_cell.angle_gamma   90.00
#
_symmetry.space_group_name_H-M   'P 1'
#
loop_
_entity.id
_entity.type
_entity.pdbx_description
1 polymer ?
#
loop_
_entity_poly.entity_id
_entity_poly.type
_entity_poly.pdbx_seq_one_letter_code
_entity_poly.pdbx_strand_id
1 'polypeptide(L)'
;MQHSILTGFVGIAALALAISGCAGGTKLAHNTKGSVTLEEVTDWSFEASHPAVIDQQTIIKIVKGIYGNDGMSGTSKMSAGGSKPMRVFSDEDAEFLSPLLAQGLSKAKPEQLVGFRVSSSAGSGSEPTTGSLYVSKGSIYLTIGKGAKPTAFLPESMARIEPAPAYVAGGAVGAISMVIDYHALAKTPMPAAMPIAKATPSAPMAPMTAAAPAKAQTVSANMSESELTAQQIGELVKAKEALAKKDTEIIMLRKESEWMKRELRERAEEMKAMTSTKVSAKPAPKKKTAEATHTR
;
A
#
# COMPACT_ATOMS: atom_id res chain seq x y z
N MET A 1 -53.93 -45.45 -41.31
CA MET A 1 -53.49 -44.46 -42.31
C MET A 1 -52.88 -43.28 -41.57
N GLN A 2 -51.68 -42.85 -42.00
CA GLN A 2 -50.95 -41.59 -41.67
C GLN A 2 -50.39 -41.47 -40.23
N HIS A 3 -49.06 -41.58 -40.03
CA HIS A 3 -48.01 -40.53 -40.11
C HIS A 3 -48.31 -39.32 -39.19
N SER A 4 -47.44 -38.73 -38.37
CA SER A 4 -45.98 -38.78 -38.16
C SER A 4 -45.63 -37.70 -37.08
N ILE A 5 -44.39 -37.73 -36.53
CA ILE A 5 -43.60 -36.58 -35.98
C ILE A 5 -44.03 -36.04 -34.59
N LEU A 6 -43.20 -35.57 -33.66
CA LEU A 6 -41.76 -35.55 -33.29
C LEU A 6 -41.68 -34.49 -32.16
N THR A 7 -40.59 -34.46 -31.39
CA THR A 7 -40.14 -33.39 -30.44
C THR A 7 -40.83 -33.37 -29.06
N GLY A 8 -40.16 -33.46 -27.91
CA GLY A 8 -38.75 -33.37 -27.56
C GLY A 8 -38.52 -32.16 -26.66
N PHE A 9 -38.49 -32.35 -25.33
CA PHE A 9 -37.87 -31.38 -24.42
C PHE A 9 -37.12 -32.11 -23.31
N VAL A 10 -35.81 -32.26 -23.59
CA VAL A 10 -34.74 -32.51 -22.64
C VAL A 10 -34.69 -31.36 -21.64
N GLY A 11 -34.41 -31.70 -20.38
CA GLY A 11 -34.50 -30.80 -19.24
C GLY A 11 -33.42 -29.72 -19.16
N ILE A 12 -33.66 -28.77 -18.26
CA ILE A 12 -32.64 -27.88 -17.70
C ILE A 12 -32.87 -27.83 -16.20
N ALA A 13 -32.05 -28.58 -15.47
CA ALA A 13 -31.88 -28.44 -14.03
C ALA A 13 -31.27 -27.06 -13.75
N ALA A 14 -31.95 -26.25 -12.95
CA ALA A 14 -31.46 -24.96 -12.51
C ALA A 14 -30.29 -25.16 -11.53
N LEU A 15 -29.07 -25.02 -12.06
CA LEU A 15 -27.84 -24.98 -11.27
C LEU A 15 -27.75 -23.60 -10.59
N ALA A 16 -28.17 -23.54 -9.33
CA ALA A 16 -27.94 -22.38 -8.48
C ALA A 16 -26.45 -22.30 -8.14
N LEU A 17 -25.69 -21.54 -8.94
CA LEU A 17 -24.32 -21.14 -8.62
C LEU A 17 -24.39 -20.10 -7.50
N ALA A 18 -24.25 -20.56 -6.26
CA ALA A 18 -23.91 -19.71 -5.14
C ALA A 18 -22.49 -19.19 -5.35
N ILE A 19 -22.35 -17.98 -5.87
CA ILE A 19 -21.09 -17.26 -5.91
C ILE A 19 -20.83 -16.71 -4.50
N SER A 20 -20.49 -17.61 -3.58
CA SER A 20 -19.88 -17.23 -2.31
C SER A 20 -18.41 -16.95 -2.57
N GLY A 21 -18.13 -15.79 -3.15
CA GLY A 21 -16.78 -15.25 -3.31
C GLY A 21 -16.20 -14.90 -1.94
N CYS A 22 -15.74 -15.91 -1.20
CA CYS A 22 -14.86 -15.69 -0.07
C CYS A 22 -13.53 -15.23 -0.68
N ALA A 23 -13.13 -13.97 -0.41
CA ALA A 23 -11.81 -13.46 -0.71
C ALA A 23 -10.78 -14.23 0.13
N GLY A 24 -10.52 -15.47 -0.27
CA GLY A 24 -9.67 -16.44 0.39
C GLY A 24 -8.46 -16.66 -0.48
N GLY A 25 -7.47 -15.79 -0.33
CA GLY A 25 -6.19 -15.97 -0.99
C GLY A 25 -5.58 -17.34 -0.66
N THR A 26 -4.87 -17.94 -1.62
CA THR A 26 -4.23 -19.24 -1.40
C THR A 26 -3.10 -19.05 -0.38
N LYS A 27 -3.20 -19.67 0.80
CA LYS A 27 -2.16 -19.62 1.83
C LYS A 27 -0.95 -20.46 1.41
N LEU A 28 0.21 -19.82 1.32
CA LEU A 28 1.49 -20.49 1.08
C LEU A 28 2.13 -20.96 2.38
N ALA A 29 2.04 -20.15 3.44
CA ALA A 29 2.52 -20.50 4.77
C ALA A 29 1.76 -19.72 5.85
N HIS A 30 1.60 -20.34 7.02
CA HIS A 30 1.03 -19.71 8.21
C HIS A 30 1.59 -20.37 9.48
N ASN A 31 2.19 -19.57 10.36
CA ASN A 31 2.71 -20.01 11.66
C ASN A 31 2.65 -18.85 12.68
N THR A 32 3.25 -19.05 13.86
CA THR A 32 3.31 -18.04 14.93
C THR A 32 4.10 -16.79 14.55
N LYS A 33 5.12 -16.92 13.70
CA LYS A 33 5.91 -15.79 13.18
C LYS A 33 5.16 -14.98 12.14
N GLY A 34 4.30 -15.60 11.34
CA GLY A 34 3.57 -14.89 10.30
C GLY A 34 2.92 -15.77 9.24
N SER A 35 2.49 -15.15 8.15
CA SER A 35 1.92 -15.84 7.00
C SER A 35 2.21 -15.14 5.69
N VAL A 36 2.22 -15.93 4.61
CA VAL A 36 2.30 -15.44 3.23
C VAL A 36 1.14 -16.05 2.43
N THR A 37 0.43 -15.20 1.69
CA THR A 37 -0.81 -15.49 0.97
C THR A 37 -0.72 -15.00 -0.48
N LEU A 38 -1.38 -15.69 -1.39
CA LEU A 38 -1.63 -15.20 -2.76
C LEU A 38 -3.03 -14.59 -2.79
N GLU A 39 -3.14 -13.28 -2.99
CA GLU A 39 -4.42 -12.57 -2.96
C GLU A 39 -4.79 -12.15 -4.38
N GLU A 40 -6.05 -12.37 -4.75
CA GLU A 40 -6.57 -12.01 -6.07
C GLU A 40 -7.01 -10.55 -6.06
N VAL A 41 -6.60 -9.81 -7.10
CA VAL A 41 -6.95 -8.41 -7.28
C VAL A 41 -8.12 -8.34 -8.25
N THR A 42 -9.25 -7.78 -7.78
CA THR A 42 -10.47 -7.66 -8.59
C THR A 42 -10.45 -6.46 -9.54
N ASP A 43 -9.41 -5.64 -9.49
CA ASP A 43 -9.22 -4.51 -10.38
C ASP A 43 -8.73 -5.01 -11.76
N TRP A 44 -9.58 -4.85 -12.77
CA TRP A 44 -9.30 -5.24 -14.16
C TRP A 44 -8.11 -4.49 -14.79
N SER A 45 -7.68 -3.36 -14.21
CA SER A 45 -6.48 -2.63 -14.65
C SER A 45 -5.19 -3.17 -14.04
N PHE A 46 -5.29 -4.08 -13.07
CA PHE A 46 -4.13 -4.71 -12.44
C PHE A 46 -3.60 -5.85 -13.29
N GLU A 47 -2.33 -5.73 -13.67
CA GLU A 47 -1.59 -6.81 -14.32
C GLU A 47 -0.15 -6.83 -13.80
N ALA A 48 0.19 -7.88 -13.08
CA ALA A 48 1.55 -8.12 -12.60
C ALA A 48 2.33 -9.01 -13.58
N SER A 49 3.63 -8.80 -13.65
CA SER A 49 4.58 -9.65 -14.38
C SER A 49 4.88 -10.93 -13.59
N HIS A 50 3.83 -11.71 -13.31
CA HIS A 50 3.89 -12.99 -12.61
C HIS A 50 3.60 -14.18 -13.54
N PRO A 51 4.14 -15.38 -13.24
CA PRO A 51 5.05 -15.69 -12.15
C PRO A 51 6.44 -15.07 -12.33
N ALA A 52 7.06 -14.67 -11.22
CA ALA A 52 8.40 -14.07 -11.22
C ALA A 52 9.35 -14.93 -10.36
N VAL A 53 10.41 -15.44 -10.98
CA VAL A 53 11.45 -16.21 -10.28
C VAL A 53 12.55 -15.24 -9.85
N ILE A 54 12.57 -14.92 -8.56
CA ILE A 54 13.55 -14.01 -7.95
C ILE A 54 14.31 -14.78 -6.87
N ASP A 55 15.63 -14.66 -6.89
CA ASP A 55 16.50 -15.37 -5.96
C ASP A 55 16.24 -14.93 -4.50
N GLN A 56 16.35 -15.90 -3.57
CA GLN A 56 16.11 -15.67 -2.15
C GLN A 56 17.04 -14.61 -1.56
N GLN A 57 18.30 -14.54 -2.00
CA GLN A 57 19.26 -13.52 -1.55
C GLN A 57 18.93 -12.13 -2.10
N THR A 58 18.14 -12.04 -3.16
CA THR A 58 17.64 -10.74 -3.61
C THR A 58 16.46 -10.31 -2.74
N ILE A 59 15.53 -11.20 -2.44
CA ILE A 59 14.41 -10.91 -1.55
C ILE A 59 14.90 -10.54 -0.14
N ILE A 60 15.92 -11.21 0.40
CA ILE A 60 16.46 -10.87 1.73
C ILE A 60 17.05 -9.46 1.77
N LYS A 61 17.75 -9.03 0.69
CA LYS A 61 18.24 -7.65 0.56
C LYS A 61 17.09 -6.67 0.50
N ILE A 62 16.00 -7.01 -0.19
CA ILE A 62 14.80 -6.18 -0.26
C ILE A 62 14.19 -6.00 1.14
N VAL A 63 13.92 -7.09 1.84
CA VAL A 63 13.28 -7.03 3.16
C VAL A 63 14.16 -6.26 4.17
N LYS A 64 15.47 -6.53 4.17
CA LYS A 64 16.44 -5.84 5.05
C LYS A 64 16.68 -4.38 4.68
N GLY A 65 16.47 -4.03 3.41
CA GLY A 65 16.68 -2.70 2.87
C GLY A 65 15.56 -1.72 3.21
N ILE A 66 14.46 -2.15 3.85
CA ILE A 66 13.32 -1.28 4.17
C ILE A 66 13.54 -0.61 5.52
N TYR A 67 13.59 0.73 5.49
CA TYR A 67 13.75 1.57 6.67
C TYR A 67 12.52 2.44 6.84
N GLY A 68 12.14 2.66 8.09
CA GLY A 68 10.99 3.46 8.48
C GLY A 68 11.29 4.25 9.74
N ASN A 69 10.47 5.27 9.99
CA ASN A 69 10.46 5.92 11.28
C ASN A 69 9.48 5.15 12.17
N ASP A 70 9.95 4.73 13.34
CA ASP A 70 9.08 4.06 14.30
C ASP A 70 8.03 5.06 14.78
N GLY A 71 6.81 4.88 14.27
CA GLY A 71 5.70 5.77 14.53
C GLY A 71 5.13 5.48 15.89
N MET A 72 5.82 5.94 16.95
CA MET A 72 5.21 6.36 18.21
C MET A 72 3.97 5.56 18.65
N SER A 73 4.14 4.28 18.97
CA SER A 73 3.14 3.50 19.72
C SER A 73 3.64 3.25 21.16
N GLY A 74 4.16 4.31 21.79
CA GLY A 74 4.58 4.30 23.17
C GLY A 74 4.62 5.73 23.66
N THR A 75 3.79 6.04 24.65
CA THR A 75 3.72 7.34 25.33
C THR A 75 5.06 7.69 25.97
N SER A 76 6.00 8.25 25.21
CA SER A 76 7.18 8.87 25.77
C SER A 76 7.61 10.02 24.87
N LYS A 77 6.94 11.15 25.09
CA LYS A 77 7.38 12.46 24.59
C LYS A 77 8.66 12.85 25.32
N MET A 78 9.80 12.35 24.84
CA MET A 78 11.09 13.01 25.02
C MET A 78 12.06 12.43 23.98
N SER A 79 12.22 13.12 22.86
CA SER A 79 13.41 12.96 22.01
C SER A 79 13.65 14.26 21.27
N ALA A 80 14.61 15.02 21.80
CA ALA A 80 15.36 16.01 21.06
C ALA A 80 16.22 15.26 20.02
N GLY A 81 16.15 15.70 18.76
CA GLY A 81 16.87 15.08 17.64
C GLY A 81 16.02 14.02 16.93
N GLY A 82 15.73 14.26 15.65
CA GLY A 82 14.96 13.35 14.81
C GLY A 82 15.49 11.92 14.90
N SER A 83 14.62 10.98 15.26
CA SER A 83 14.94 9.57 15.37
C SER A 83 15.45 9.07 14.02
N LYS A 84 16.67 8.51 14.03
CA LYS A 84 17.29 7.90 12.86
C LYS A 84 16.36 6.78 12.33
N PRO A 85 16.12 6.68 11.00
CA PRO A 85 15.33 5.59 10.44
C PRO A 85 15.87 4.23 10.89
N MET A 86 14.97 3.35 11.32
CA MET A 86 15.28 1.98 11.72
C MET A 86 14.77 1.00 10.68
N ARG A 87 15.40 -0.19 10.61
CA ARG A 87 14.90 -1.26 9.75
C ARG A 87 13.50 -1.66 10.19
N VAL A 88 12.58 -1.77 9.23
CA VAL A 88 11.20 -2.19 9.50
C VAL A 88 11.12 -3.66 9.89
N PHE A 89 12.05 -4.47 9.39
CA PHE A 89 12.12 -5.91 9.63
C PHE A 89 13.43 -6.29 10.32
N SER A 90 13.38 -7.25 11.25
CA SER A 90 14.58 -7.83 11.84
C SER A 90 15.29 -8.78 10.85
N ASP A 91 16.49 -9.25 11.23
CA ASP A 91 17.19 -10.24 10.42
C ASP A 91 16.44 -11.59 10.41
N GLU A 92 15.82 -11.97 11.53
CA GLU A 92 14.97 -13.16 11.65
C GLU A 92 13.69 -13.06 10.82
N ASP A 93 13.07 -11.88 10.78
CA ASP A 93 11.91 -11.61 9.93
C ASP A 93 12.28 -11.75 8.45
N ALA A 94 13.44 -11.22 8.06
CA ALA A 94 13.94 -11.32 6.69
C ALA A 94 14.24 -12.77 6.30
N GLU A 95 14.87 -13.56 7.19
CA GLU A 95 15.12 -14.99 6.96
C GLU A 95 13.84 -15.80 6.84
N PHE A 96 12.80 -15.45 7.63
CA PHE A 96 11.50 -16.10 7.56
C PHE A 96 10.73 -15.74 6.27
N LEU A 97 10.65 -14.45 5.93
CA LEU A 97 9.85 -13.97 4.81
C LEU A 97 10.48 -14.30 3.46
N SER A 98 11.80 -14.18 3.31
CA SER A 98 12.46 -14.26 2.01
C SER A 98 12.18 -15.52 1.20
N PRO A 99 12.31 -16.75 1.75
CA PRO A 99 12.01 -17.95 0.97
C PRO A 99 10.52 -18.04 0.62
N LEU A 100 9.62 -17.59 1.50
CA LEU A 100 8.18 -17.64 1.28
C LEU A 100 7.70 -16.62 0.24
N LEU A 101 8.29 -15.42 0.25
CA LEU A 101 8.01 -14.38 -0.73
C LEU A 101 8.56 -14.76 -2.11
N ALA A 102 9.79 -15.30 -2.18
CA ALA A 102 10.34 -15.82 -3.43
C ALA A 102 9.46 -16.95 -4.00
N GLN A 103 9.04 -17.88 -3.14
CA GLN A 103 8.11 -18.94 -3.53
C GLN A 103 6.76 -18.38 -3.99
N GLY A 104 6.21 -17.40 -3.27
CA GLY A 104 4.94 -16.78 -3.63
C GLY A 104 4.99 -16.08 -4.98
N LEU A 105 6.04 -15.31 -5.23
CA LEU A 105 6.28 -14.64 -6.50
C LEU A 105 6.37 -15.63 -7.69
N SER A 106 7.01 -16.79 -7.48
CA SER A 106 7.13 -17.82 -8.51
C SER A 106 5.83 -18.59 -8.79
N LYS A 107 4.84 -18.49 -7.90
CA LYS A 107 3.54 -19.19 -8.00
C LYS A 107 2.37 -18.26 -8.30
N ALA A 108 2.53 -16.96 -8.06
CA ALA A 108 1.50 -15.96 -8.30
C ALA A 108 1.10 -15.93 -9.78
N LYS A 109 -0.17 -15.65 -10.02
CA LYS A 109 -0.70 -15.33 -11.35
C LYS A 109 -0.62 -13.83 -11.63
N PRO A 110 -0.74 -13.37 -12.90
CA PRO A 110 -0.77 -11.94 -13.23
C PRO A 110 -1.83 -11.13 -12.47
N GLU A 111 -2.95 -11.75 -12.10
CA GLU A 111 -4.06 -11.13 -11.37
C GLU A 111 -3.90 -11.22 -9.84
N GLN A 112 -2.77 -11.74 -9.36
CA GLN A 112 -2.52 -11.96 -7.94
C GLN A 112 -1.37 -11.11 -7.42
N LEU A 113 -1.44 -10.79 -6.13
CA LEU A 113 -0.34 -10.23 -5.36
C LEU A 113 0.10 -11.21 -4.26
N VAL A 114 1.30 -11.02 -3.75
CA VAL A 114 1.84 -11.80 -2.63
C VAL A 114 1.65 -10.98 -1.35
N GLY A 115 0.64 -11.32 -0.57
CA GLY A 115 0.39 -10.75 0.75
C GLY A 115 1.29 -11.39 1.81
N PHE A 116 1.73 -10.61 2.80
CA PHE A 116 2.47 -11.11 3.94
C PHE A 116 2.04 -10.42 5.23
N ARG A 117 2.18 -11.16 6.33
CA ARG A 117 2.00 -10.69 7.69
C ARG A 117 3.09 -11.27 8.55
N VAL A 118 3.80 -10.44 9.31
CA VAL A 118 4.81 -10.87 10.27
C VAL A 118 4.48 -10.29 11.64
N SER A 119 4.49 -11.15 12.64
CA SER A 119 4.33 -10.75 14.05
C SER A 119 5.59 -10.02 14.48
N SER A 120 5.45 -8.94 15.27
CA SER A 120 6.62 -8.23 15.80
C SER A 120 7.49 -9.17 16.64
N SER A 121 8.74 -9.37 16.21
CA SER A 121 9.69 -10.30 16.85
C SER A 121 10.08 -9.88 18.28
N ALA A 122 9.74 -8.65 18.72
CA ALA A 122 10.09 -8.13 20.03
C ALA A 122 9.14 -8.55 21.17
N GLY A 123 8.06 -9.28 20.90
CA GLY A 123 7.09 -9.67 21.93
C GLY A 123 6.45 -8.48 22.67
N SER A 124 6.59 -7.26 22.13
CA SER A 124 6.23 -6.01 22.81
C SER A 124 4.73 -5.68 22.71
N GLY A 125 3.92 -6.58 22.14
CA GLY A 125 2.52 -6.30 21.80
C GLY A 125 2.36 -5.27 20.67
N SER A 126 3.42 -4.94 19.92
CA SER A 126 3.34 -4.07 18.75
C SER A 126 2.51 -4.69 17.64
N GLU A 127 1.78 -3.84 16.89
CA GLU A 127 0.92 -4.32 15.81
C GLU A 127 1.73 -5.10 14.76
N PRO A 128 1.24 -6.28 14.30
CA PRO A 128 1.89 -7.06 13.26
C PRO A 128 2.04 -6.27 11.96
N THR A 129 3.23 -6.34 11.36
CA THR A 129 3.50 -5.71 10.07
C THR A 129 2.82 -6.53 8.98
N THR A 130 1.93 -5.89 8.22
CA THR A 130 1.20 -6.49 7.10
C THR A 130 1.47 -5.68 5.84
N GLY A 131 1.79 -6.38 4.76
CA GLY A 131 2.05 -5.75 3.48
C GLY A 131 1.77 -6.68 2.32
N SER A 132 1.97 -6.16 1.13
CA SER A 132 1.83 -6.89 -0.13
C SER A 132 2.98 -6.54 -1.06
N LEU A 133 3.31 -7.48 -1.94
CA LEU A 133 4.24 -7.21 -3.02
C LEU A 133 3.84 -7.89 -4.32
N TYR A 134 4.21 -7.27 -5.42
CA TYR A 134 4.06 -7.82 -6.77
C TYR A 134 5.20 -7.32 -7.66
N VAL A 135 5.35 -7.93 -8.84
CA VAL A 135 6.38 -7.55 -9.82
C VAL A 135 5.68 -6.91 -11.00
N SER A 136 6.18 -5.77 -11.47
CA SER A 136 5.73 -5.17 -12.71
C SER A 136 6.87 -4.44 -13.39
N LYS A 137 7.01 -4.61 -14.71
CA LYS A 137 8.02 -3.91 -15.53
C LYS A 137 9.45 -4.01 -14.99
N GLY A 138 9.83 -5.19 -14.48
CA GLY A 138 11.17 -5.43 -13.94
C GLY A 138 11.45 -4.79 -12.57
N SER A 139 10.44 -4.29 -11.87
CA SER A 139 10.55 -3.77 -10.50
C SER A 139 9.62 -4.53 -9.55
N ILE A 140 10.02 -4.63 -8.29
CA ILE A 140 9.13 -5.07 -7.20
C ILE A 140 8.42 -3.85 -6.64
N TYR A 141 7.10 -3.93 -6.54
CA TYR A 141 6.26 -2.97 -5.85
C TYR A 141 5.93 -3.54 -4.48
N LEU A 142 6.41 -2.93 -3.41
CA LEU A 142 6.17 -3.34 -2.04
C LEU A 142 5.38 -2.28 -1.29
N THR A 143 4.29 -2.68 -0.65
CA THR A 143 3.41 -1.78 0.11
C THR A 143 3.26 -2.32 1.53
N ILE A 144 3.47 -1.46 2.54
CA ILE A 144 3.17 -1.77 3.93
C ILE A 144 1.80 -1.16 4.26
N GLY A 145 0.81 -2.01 4.49
CA GLY A 145 -0.55 -1.58 4.84
C GLY A 145 -0.72 -1.32 6.34
N LYS A 146 -0.07 -2.11 7.19
CA LYS A 146 -0.06 -1.97 8.65
C LYS A 146 1.35 -2.21 9.20
N GLY A 147 1.71 -1.50 10.27
CA GLY A 147 3.05 -1.53 10.88
C GLY A 147 3.85 -0.25 10.64
N ALA A 148 5.17 -0.32 10.82
CA ALA A 148 6.07 0.82 10.64
C ALA A 148 6.03 1.32 9.18
N LYS A 149 5.80 2.62 8.99
CA LYS A 149 5.71 3.22 7.66
C LYS A 149 7.11 3.30 7.04
N PRO A 150 7.32 2.71 5.85
CA PRO A 150 8.60 2.82 5.18
C PRO A 150 8.87 4.27 4.79
N THR A 151 10.06 4.78 5.05
CA THR A 151 10.48 6.15 4.71
C THR A 151 11.69 6.15 3.77
N ALA A 152 12.45 5.07 3.72
CA ALA A 152 13.63 4.94 2.86
C ALA A 152 13.92 3.48 2.48
N PHE A 153 14.72 3.32 1.44
CA PHE A 153 15.32 2.03 1.06
C PHE A 153 16.84 2.15 1.04
N LEU A 154 17.56 1.09 1.40
CA LEU A 154 19.02 1.04 1.30
C LEU A 154 19.47 -0.10 0.38
N PRO A 155 20.25 0.19 -0.68
CA PRO A 155 20.71 1.53 -1.09
C PRO A 155 19.61 2.36 -1.77
N GLU A 156 19.57 3.66 -1.50
CA GLU A 156 18.50 4.58 -1.97
C GLU A 156 18.37 4.62 -3.49
N SER A 157 19.46 4.45 -4.24
CA SER A 157 19.45 4.43 -5.70
C SER A 157 18.67 3.26 -6.31
N MET A 158 18.34 2.23 -5.52
CA MET A 158 17.63 1.03 -5.99
C MET A 158 16.13 1.08 -5.75
N ALA A 159 15.62 2.11 -5.08
CA ALA A 159 14.19 2.24 -4.88
C ALA A 159 13.72 3.69 -4.92
N ARG A 160 12.48 3.86 -5.35
CA ARG A 160 11.74 5.12 -5.23
C ARG A 160 10.41 4.89 -4.55
N ILE A 161 9.86 5.94 -3.96
CA ILE A 161 8.58 5.90 -3.27
C ILE A 161 7.52 6.52 -4.17
N GLU A 162 6.41 5.82 -4.36
CA GLU A 162 5.25 6.29 -5.11
C GLU A 162 3.96 6.12 -4.31
N PRO A 163 2.89 6.87 -4.62
CA PRO A 163 1.57 6.61 -4.05
C PRO A 163 1.13 5.19 -4.36
N ALA A 164 0.66 4.46 -3.34
CA ALA A 164 0.18 3.10 -3.52
C ALA A 164 -1.16 3.11 -4.25
N PRO A 165 -1.34 2.26 -5.29
CA PRO A 165 -2.65 2.03 -5.89
C PRO A 165 -3.68 1.54 -4.88
N ALA A 166 -4.95 1.88 -5.11
CA ALA A 166 -6.03 1.58 -4.17
C ALA A 166 -6.17 0.08 -3.85
N TYR A 167 -5.91 -0.79 -4.82
CA TYR A 167 -6.01 -2.25 -4.68
C TYR A 167 -4.93 -2.86 -3.76
N VAL A 168 -3.77 -2.22 -3.59
CA VAL A 168 -2.71 -2.69 -2.66
C VAL A 168 -2.69 -1.92 -1.33
N ALA A 169 -3.33 -0.75 -1.28
CA ALA A 169 -3.35 0.10 -0.10
C ALA A 169 -4.10 -0.51 1.11
N GLY A 170 -4.87 -1.59 0.91
CA GLY A 170 -5.61 -2.25 1.99
C GLY A 170 -6.59 -1.31 2.71
N GLY A 171 -7.10 -0.30 2.00
CA GLY A 171 -7.97 0.76 2.55
C GLY A 171 -7.24 1.89 3.28
N ALA A 172 -5.91 1.87 3.37
CA ALA A 172 -5.14 2.95 4.00
C ALA A 172 -5.02 4.17 3.08
N VAL A 173 -5.54 5.31 3.53
CA VAL A 173 -5.43 6.58 2.80
C VAL A 173 -3.98 7.07 2.84
N GLY A 174 -3.42 7.39 1.66
CA GLY A 174 -2.05 7.85 1.52
C GLY A 174 -0.99 6.75 1.77
N ALA A 175 -1.36 5.48 1.58
CA ALA A 175 -0.38 4.40 1.52
C ALA A 175 0.64 4.67 0.41
N ILE A 176 1.86 4.22 0.62
CA ILE A 176 2.98 4.36 -0.31
C ILE A 176 3.51 3.00 -0.71
N SER A 177 3.91 2.88 -1.96
CA SER A 177 4.59 1.72 -2.52
C SER A 177 6.05 2.06 -2.77
N MET A 178 6.94 1.17 -2.34
CA MET A 178 8.35 1.21 -2.72
C MET A 178 8.52 0.44 -4.03
N VAL A 179 9.02 1.13 -5.04
CA VAL A 179 9.31 0.55 -6.36
C VAL A 179 10.81 0.27 -6.42
N ILE A 180 11.17 -1.00 -6.40
CA ILE A 180 12.54 -1.49 -6.18
C ILE A 180 13.04 -2.18 -7.45
N ASP A 181 14.17 -1.72 -7.99
CA ASP A 181 14.87 -2.42 -9.07
C ASP A 181 15.63 -3.62 -8.50
N TYR A 182 15.01 -4.79 -8.61
CA TYR A 182 15.55 -6.01 -8.05
C TYR A 182 16.68 -6.61 -8.91
N HIS A 183 16.76 -6.28 -10.21
CA HIS A 183 17.84 -6.75 -11.08
C HIS A 183 19.15 -6.04 -10.75
N ALA A 184 19.09 -4.74 -10.49
CA ALA A 184 20.24 -3.99 -10.04
C ALA A 184 20.66 -4.43 -8.62
N LEU A 185 19.70 -4.65 -7.71
CA LEU A 185 19.97 -5.12 -6.36
C LEU A 185 20.58 -6.53 -6.28
N ALA A 186 20.19 -7.42 -7.19
CA ALA A 186 20.75 -8.76 -7.28
C ALA A 186 22.27 -8.73 -7.54
N LYS A 187 22.74 -7.76 -8.33
CA LYS A 187 24.16 -7.59 -8.70
C LYS A 187 25.01 -6.95 -7.60
N THR A 188 24.38 -6.29 -6.62
CA THR A 188 25.10 -5.62 -5.53
C THR A 188 25.57 -6.64 -4.49
N PRO A 189 26.81 -6.56 -3.98
CA PRO A 189 27.24 -7.33 -2.82
C PRO A 189 26.35 -7.02 -1.61
N MET A 190 26.06 -8.00 -0.75
CA MET A 190 25.23 -7.77 0.43
C MET A 190 25.92 -6.74 1.34
N PRO A 191 25.22 -5.68 1.80
CA PRO A 191 25.80 -4.75 2.76
C PRO A 191 26.17 -5.54 4.02
N ALA A 192 27.43 -5.45 4.45
CA ALA A 192 27.82 -5.95 5.76
C ALA A 192 26.95 -5.27 6.82
N ALA A 193 26.42 -6.05 7.76
CA ALA A 193 25.81 -5.50 8.96
C ALA A 193 26.78 -4.47 9.54
N MET A 194 26.33 -3.23 9.74
CA MET A 194 27.17 -2.20 10.36
C MET A 194 27.79 -2.80 11.64
N PRO A 195 29.09 -2.61 11.88
CA PRO A 195 29.70 -3.13 13.10
C PRO A 195 28.97 -2.48 14.27
N ILE A 196 28.27 -3.30 15.04
CA ILE A 196 27.91 -2.96 16.42
C ILE A 196 29.24 -2.56 17.05
N ALA A 197 29.34 -1.28 17.44
CA ALA A 197 30.52 -0.76 18.12
C ALA A 197 30.87 -1.74 19.24
N LYS A 198 32.01 -2.42 19.07
CA LYS A 198 32.51 -3.38 20.04
C LYS A 198 32.75 -2.58 21.32
N ALA A 199 31.89 -2.75 22.31
CA ALA A 199 32.05 -2.18 23.63
C ALA A 199 33.40 -2.64 24.16
N THR A 200 34.35 -1.72 24.21
CA THR A 200 35.67 -1.94 24.82
C THR A 200 35.45 -2.17 26.31
N PRO A 201 35.99 -3.25 26.91
CA PRO A 201 35.91 -3.45 28.35
C PRO A 201 36.73 -2.37 29.07
N SER A 202 36.11 -1.71 30.05
CA SER A 202 36.77 -0.77 30.96
C SER A 202 37.47 -1.52 32.09
N ALA A 203 38.69 -1.10 32.42
CA ALA A 203 39.36 -1.27 33.72
C ALA A 203 40.57 -0.28 33.78
N PRO A 204 41.16 0.03 34.96
CA PRO A 204 40.86 1.26 35.72
C PRO A 204 42.09 2.17 36.02
N MET A 205 41.81 3.43 36.42
CA MET A 205 42.50 4.40 37.33
C MET A 205 44.02 4.23 37.62
N ALA A 206 44.92 5.22 37.71
CA ALA A 206 44.99 6.71 37.74
C ALA A 206 46.53 7.08 37.83
N PRO A 207 47.00 8.24 38.35
CA PRO A 207 46.88 9.66 37.97
C PRO A 207 48.26 10.36 37.70
N MET A 208 48.26 11.71 37.61
CA MET A 208 49.38 12.70 37.65
C MET A 208 49.97 13.08 36.26
N THR A 209 50.28 14.33 35.88
CA THR A 209 50.41 15.65 36.54
C THR A 209 50.53 16.76 35.48
N ALA A 210 49.99 17.94 35.79
CA ALA A 210 50.49 19.31 35.59
C ALA A 210 50.99 19.89 34.22
N ALA A 211 50.43 21.08 33.94
CA ALA A 211 51.04 22.34 33.47
C ALA A 211 51.11 22.70 31.96
N ALA A 212 50.79 23.98 31.72
CA ALA A 212 50.48 24.72 30.49
C ALA A 212 51.71 25.33 29.77
N PRO A 213 51.60 26.40 28.94
CA PRO A 213 50.93 26.58 27.63
C PRO A 213 51.90 27.02 26.50
N ALA A 214 51.49 26.98 25.22
CA ALA A 214 52.11 27.81 24.17
C ALA A 214 51.18 28.06 22.94
N LYS A 215 51.10 29.35 22.55
CA LYS A 215 50.65 29.93 21.27
C LYS A 215 51.39 29.30 20.07
N ALA A 216 51.00 29.32 18.79
CA ALA A 216 50.02 30.04 17.98
C ALA A 216 49.81 29.24 16.66
N GLN A 217 48.64 29.34 16.02
CA GLN A 217 48.51 29.75 14.60
C GLN A 217 47.04 29.81 14.18
N THR A 218 46.56 31.04 14.06
CA THR A 218 45.45 31.46 13.20
C THR A 218 45.96 31.50 11.76
N VAL A 219 45.27 30.88 10.79
CA VAL A 219 44.83 31.47 9.50
C VAL A 219 43.77 30.56 8.84
N SER A 220 42.55 31.11 8.75
CA SER A 220 41.58 31.07 7.64
C SER A 220 41.23 29.77 6.89
N ALA A 221 39.95 29.39 7.00
CA ALA A 221 39.11 29.02 5.86
C ALA A 221 37.63 29.22 6.25
N ASN A 222 37.24 30.49 6.38
CA ASN A 222 35.84 30.89 6.54
C ASN A 222 35.34 31.30 5.16
N MET A 223 34.61 30.44 4.45
CA MET A 223 33.76 30.82 3.32
C MET A 223 32.54 29.87 3.20
N SER A 224 31.35 30.50 3.13
CA SER A 224 30.07 29.98 2.60
C SER A 224 29.04 29.25 3.48
N GLU A 225 28.99 29.46 4.80
CA GLU A 225 27.85 28.98 5.62
C GLU A 225 26.63 29.93 5.55
N SER A 226 26.86 31.23 5.29
CA SER A 226 25.81 32.25 5.31
C SER A 226 25.03 32.37 3.98
N GLU A 227 25.57 31.87 2.88
CA GLU A 227 24.92 31.92 1.56
C GLU A 227 23.98 30.72 1.32
N LEU A 228 24.36 29.55 1.85
CA LEU A 228 23.57 28.32 1.84
C LEU A 228 22.27 28.46 2.65
N THR A 229 22.34 29.15 3.80
CA THR A 229 21.17 29.40 4.66
C THR A 229 20.20 30.41 4.02
N ALA A 230 20.69 31.44 3.33
CA ALA A 230 19.84 32.38 2.60
C ALA A 230 19.11 31.70 1.42
N GLN A 231 19.79 30.81 0.69
CA GLN A 231 19.16 30.00 -0.36
C GLN A 231 18.09 29.05 0.21
N GLN A 232 18.38 28.34 1.30
CA GLN A 232 17.41 27.44 1.95
C GLN A 232 16.18 28.20 2.46
N ILE A 233 16.35 29.39 3.03
CA ILE A 233 15.21 30.23 3.47
C ILE A 233 14.36 30.65 2.27
N GLY A 234 14.99 31.03 1.15
CA GLY A 234 14.28 31.39 -0.08
C GLY A 234 13.48 30.24 -0.68
N GLU A 235 14.04 29.03 -0.69
CA GLU A 235 13.33 27.82 -1.13
C GLU A 235 12.16 27.46 -0.21
N LEU A 236 12.32 27.59 1.11
CA LEU A 236 11.27 27.30 2.09
C LEU A 236 10.10 28.28 1.97
N VAL A 237 10.37 29.55 1.71
CA VAL A 237 9.32 30.56 1.46
C VAL A 237 8.55 30.25 0.17
N LYS A 238 9.26 29.93 -0.93
CA LYS A 238 8.63 29.53 -2.20
C LYS A 238 7.79 28.25 -2.05
N ALA A 239 8.28 27.26 -1.30
CA ALA A 239 7.56 26.03 -1.02
C ALA A 239 6.28 26.29 -0.20
N LYS A 240 6.33 27.19 0.78
CA LYS A 240 5.15 27.60 1.56
C LYS A 240 4.10 28.33 0.72
N GLU A 241 4.53 29.22 -0.18
CA GLU A 241 3.61 29.92 -1.09
C GLU A 241 2.95 28.94 -2.08
N ALA A 242 3.72 28.00 -2.62
CA ALA A 242 3.19 26.94 -3.47
C ALA A 242 2.20 26.03 -2.72
N LEU A 243 2.46 25.73 -1.44
CA LEU A 243 1.56 24.97 -0.59
C LEU A 243 0.25 25.75 -0.35
N ALA A 244 0.34 27.03 -0.02
CA ALA A 244 -0.84 27.89 0.17
C ALA A 244 -1.71 27.93 -1.09
N LYS A 245 -1.09 28.03 -2.28
CA LYS A 245 -1.81 27.97 -3.56
C LYS A 245 -2.50 26.62 -3.77
N LYS A 246 -1.80 25.51 -3.52
CA LYS A 246 -2.37 24.14 -3.59
C LYS A 246 -3.53 23.96 -2.61
N ASP A 247 -3.43 24.49 -1.39
CA ASP A 247 -4.50 24.41 -0.39
C ASP A 247 -5.76 25.16 -0.84
N THR A 248 -5.61 26.33 -1.47
CA THR A 248 -6.77 27.05 -2.03
C THR A 248 -7.45 26.27 -3.15
N GLU A 249 -6.68 25.62 -4.01
CA GLU A 249 -7.20 24.77 -5.09
C GLU A 249 -7.91 23.53 -4.54
N ILE A 250 -7.37 22.88 -3.51
CA ILE A 250 -8.01 21.76 -2.82
C ILE A 250 -9.34 22.18 -2.20
N ILE A 251 -9.42 23.37 -1.58
CA ILE A 251 -10.66 23.89 -1.01
C ILE A 251 -11.72 24.11 -2.11
N MET A 252 -11.32 24.67 -3.25
CA MET A 252 -12.22 24.86 -4.39
C MET A 252 -12.70 23.52 -4.97
N LEU A 253 -11.80 22.57 -5.23
CA LEU A 253 -12.14 21.25 -5.79
C LEU A 253 -13.04 20.44 -4.85
N ARG A 254 -12.85 20.54 -3.54
CA ARG A 254 -13.76 19.95 -2.55
C ARG A 254 -15.14 20.57 -2.61
N LYS A 255 -15.22 21.90 -2.75
CA LYS A 255 -16.49 22.61 -2.87
C LYS A 255 -17.21 22.22 -4.17
N GLU A 256 -16.50 22.09 -5.28
CA GLU A 256 -17.04 21.63 -6.56
C GLU A 256 -17.52 20.18 -6.51
N SER A 257 -16.75 19.28 -5.88
CA SER A 257 -17.16 17.88 -5.67
C SER A 257 -18.43 17.77 -4.83
N GLU A 258 -18.52 18.55 -3.75
CA GLU A 258 -19.72 18.59 -2.91
C GLU A 258 -20.92 19.21 -3.66
N TRP A 259 -20.69 20.18 -4.54
CA TRP A 259 -21.74 20.74 -5.40
C TRP A 259 -22.24 19.70 -6.41
N MET A 260 -21.34 19.03 -7.12
CA MET A 260 -21.69 18.00 -8.12
C MET A 260 -22.41 16.82 -7.48
N LYS A 261 -22.03 16.43 -6.26
CA LYS A 261 -22.70 15.38 -5.49
C LYS A 261 -24.15 15.74 -5.12
N ARG A 262 -24.44 17.02 -4.85
CA ARG A 262 -25.82 17.50 -4.61
C ARG A 262 -26.63 17.51 -5.90
N GLU A 263 -26.05 18.04 -6.98
CA GLU A 263 -26.70 18.07 -8.30
C GLU A 263 -27.08 16.66 -8.77
N LEU A 264 -26.19 15.67 -8.60
CA LEU A 264 -26.48 14.28 -8.94
C LEU A 264 -27.59 13.68 -8.07
N ARG A 265 -27.68 14.08 -6.79
CA ARG A 265 -28.77 13.63 -5.90
C ARG A 265 -30.10 14.23 -6.34
N GLU A 266 -30.13 15.51 -6.65
CA GLU A 266 -31.33 16.21 -7.14
C GLU A 266 -31.81 15.59 -8.46
N ARG A 267 -30.92 15.40 -9.44
CA ARG A 267 -31.23 14.69 -10.70
C ARG A 267 -31.75 13.28 -10.48
N ALA A 268 -31.22 12.55 -9.49
CA ALA A 268 -31.70 11.20 -9.16
C ALA A 268 -33.12 11.23 -8.56
N GLU A 269 -33.42 12.23 -7.73
CA GLU A 269 -34.75 12.45 -7.16
C GLU A 269 -35.75 12.88 -8.24
N GLU A 270 -35.37 13.79 -9.15
CA GLU A 270 -36.17 14.18 -10.31
C GLU A 270 -36.49 12.98 -11.21
N MET A 271 -35.48 12.15 -11.53
CA MET A 271 -35.69 10.93 -12.32
C MET A 271 -36.63 9.94 -11.63
N LYS A 272 -36.55 9.84 -10.30
CA LYS A 272 -37.48 9.02 -9.50
C LYS A 272 -38.91 9.60 -9.47
N ALA A 273 -39.05 10.92 -9.43
CA ALA A 273 -40.35 11.59 -9.49
C ALA A 273 -41.00 11.45 -10.88
N MET A 274 -40.22 11.58 -11.95
CA MET A 274 -40.70 11.39 -13.32
C MET A 274 -41.14 9.94 -13.58
N THR A 275 -40.40 8.96 -13.07
CA THR A 275 -40.76 7.54 -13.24
C THR A 275 -42.03 7.16 -12.46
N SER A 276 -42.22 7.68 -11.25
CA SER A 276 -43.46 7.46 -10.48
C SER A 276 -44.68 8.17 -11.07
N THR A 277 -44.51 9.36 -11.67
CA THR A 277 -45.60 10.08 -12.34
C THR A 277 -46.03 9.41 -13.64
N LYS A 278 -45.09 8.80 -14.38
CA LYS A 278 -45.37 8.10 -15.65
C LYS A 278 -46.12 6.77 -15.46
N VAL A 279 -46.10 6.18 -14.26
CA VAL A 279 -46.88 4.97 -13.92
C VAL A 279 -48.35 5.30 -13.56
N SER A 280 -48.65 6.54 -13.17
CA SER A 280 -50.03 6.98 -12.83
C SER A 280 -50.85 7.45 -14.05
N ALA A 281 -50.18 7.84 -15.14
CA ALA A 281 -50.84 8.38 -16.33
C ALA A 281 -51.14 7.28 -17.39
N LYS A 282 -52.11 6.40 -17.11
CA LYS A 282 -52.80 5.64 -18.18
C LYS A 282 -54.30 5.51 -17.89
N PRO A 283 -55.15 6.39 -18.43
CA PRO A 283 -56.58 6.13 -18.54
C PRO A 283 -56.93 5.66 -19.95
N ALA A 284 -57.63 4.53 -20.08
CA ALA A 284 -58.43 4.25 -21.28
C ALA A 284 -59.58 3.26 -20.96
N PRO A 285 -60.74 3.41 -21.63
CA PRO A 285 -62.05 3.06 -21.10
C PRO A 285 -62.45 1.61 -21.41
N LYS A 286 -63.09 0.94 -20.46
CA LYS A 286 -63.71 -0.37 -20.72
C LYS A 286 -65.05 -0.16 -21.44
N LYS A 287 -65.05 -0.50 -22.74
CA LYS A 287 -66.24 -0.81 -23.54
C LYS A 287 -67.13 -1.81 -22.79
N LYS A 288 -68.41 -1.46 -22.59
CA LYS A 288 -69.48 -2.42 -22.26
C LYS A 288 -70.06 -2.92 -23.58
N THR A 289 -70.06 -4.25 -23.78
CA THR A 289 -70.79 -4.92 -24.85
C THR A 289 -71.44 -6.19 -24.30
N ALA A 290 -72.77 -6.25 -24.48
CA ALA A 290 -73.68 -7.41 -24.57
C ALA A 290 -73.91 -8.26 -23.29
N GLU A 291 -75.07 -8.88 -23.02
CA GLU A 291 -76.30 -9.12 -23.78
C GLU A 291 -77.44 -9.63 -22.87
N ALA A 292 -78.67 -9.56 -23.40
CA ALA A 292 -79.83 -10.43 -23.23
C ALA A 292 -80.52 -10.58 -21.85
N THR A 293 -81.75 -10.06 -21.78
CA THR A 293 -82.91 -10.88 -21.41
C THR A 293 -84.21 -10.23 -21.93
N HIS A 294 -84.80 -10.81 -22.97
CA HIS A 294 -86.23 -10.68 -23.22
C HIS A 294 -86.75 -11.90 -23.99
N THR A 295 -87.60 -12.67 -23.33
CA THR A 295 -88.77 -13.42 -23.84
C THR A 295 -89.46 -13.98 -22.58
N ARG A 296 -90.61 -13.40 -22.21
CA ARG A 296 -91.95 -14.00 -22.34
C ARG A 296 -92.06 -15.39 -21.71
#